data_AF-A0A1C7W7A7-F1
#
_entry.id   AF-A0A1C7W7A7-F1
#
_cell.length_a   1.000
_cell.length_b   1.000
_cell.length_c   1.000
_cell.angle_alpha   90.00
_cell.angle_beta   90.00
_cell.angle_gamma   90.00
#
_symmetry.space_group_name_H-M   'P 1'
#
loop_
_entity.id
_entity.type
_entity.pdbx_description
1 polymer ?
#
loop_
_entity_poly.entity_id
_entity_poly.type
_entity_poly.pdbx_seq_one_letter_code
_entity_poly.pdbx_strand_id
1 'polypeptide(L)'
;MSNHKELIDKAKETLKQLRLLQESEVAEHIFTSTVELENGEMFPFSREISDVAFAACGTVGALLAALEEAKQRLQQPIKLPQRYRCEGYHIDEAYLEADNDGDCFDRDEVIAALTEQGFKVEGE
;
A
#
# COMPACT_ATOMS: atom_id res chain seq x y z
N MET A 1 -16.27 -8.66 6.10
CA MET A 1 -15.05 -8.05 6.69
C MET A 1 -14.07 -7.78 5.56
N SER A 2 -13.40 -6.63 5.53
CA SER A 2 -12.52 -6.25 4.40
C SER A 2 -11.33 -7.22 4.29
N ASN A 3 -11.14 -7.84 3.13
CA ASN A 3 -10.13 -8.87 2.83
C ASN A 3 -8.69 -8.46 3.27
N HIS A 4 -8.38 -7.16 3.18
CA HIS A 4 -7.09 -6.58 3.59
C HIS A 4 -6.78 -6.68 5.09
N LYS A 5 -7.81 -6.63 5.96
CA LYS A 5 -7.60 -6.75 7.41
C LYS A 5 -7.17 -8.17 7.77
N GLU A 6 -7.84 -9.15 7.21
CA GLU A 6 -7.51 -10.57 7.40
C GLU A 6 -6.09 -10.89 6.91
N LEU A 7 -5.68 -10.32 5.76
CA LEU A 7 -4.32 -10.47 5.24
C LEU A 7 -3.25 -9.89 6.18
N ILE A 8 -3.47 -8.69 6.71
CA ILE A 8 -2.55 -8.04 7.67
C ILE A 8 -2.45 -8.86 8.96
N ASP A 9 -3.59 -9.33 9.49
CA ASP A 9 -3.64 -10.12 10.72
C ASP A 9 -2.92 -11.47 10.54
N LYS A 10 -3.13 -12.14 9.40
CA LYS A 10 -2.41 -13.38 9.04
C LYS A 10 -0.91 -13.15 8.90
N ALA A 11 -0.48 -12.08 8.23
CA ALA A 11 0.94 -11.77 8.07
C ALA A 11 1.62 -11.51 9.44
N LYS A 12 0.95 -10.84 10.37
CA LYS A 12 1.43 -10.64 11.74
C LYS A 12 1.57 -11.96 12.50
N GLU A 13 0.60 -12.85 12.38
CA GLU A 13 0.66 -14.18 12.98
C GLU A 13 1.80 -15.02 12.37
N THR A 14 1.96 -15.01 11.05
CA THR A 14 3.08 -15.68 10.37
C THR A 14 4.43 -15.17 10.85
N LEU A 15 4.61 -13.84 11.00
CA LEU A 15 5.85 -13.28 11.54
C LEU A 15 6.13 -13.76 12.97
N LYS A 16 5.09 -13.87 13.79
CA LYS A 16 5.23 -14.40 15.15
C LYS A 16 5.67 -15.86 15.13
N GLN A 17 5.06 -16.68 14.28
CA GLN A 17 5.42 -18.11 14.14
C GLN A 17 6.86 -18.29 13.64
N LEU A 18 7.30 -17.48 12.66
CA LEU A 18 8.67 -17.53 12.16
C LEU A 18 9.70 -17.14 13.23
N ARG A 19 9.41 -16.14 14.06
CA ARG A 19 10.27 -15.79 15.21
C ARG A 19 10.35 -16.90 16.24
N LEU A 20 9.21 -17.52 16.58
CA LEU A 20 9.20 -18.68 17.48
C LEU A 20 10.01 -19.85 16.91
N LEU A 21 9.97 -20.06 15.59
CA LEU A 21 10.76 -21.09 14.92
C LEU A 21 12.28 -20.82 15.04
N GLN A 22 12.71 -19.56 14.98
CA GLN A 22 14.12 -19.18 15.16
C GLN A 22 14.65 -19.45 16.57
N GLU A 23 13.79 -19.39 17.58
CA GLU A 23 14.14 -19.62 18.99
C GLU A 23 13.90 -21.08 19.41
N SER A 24 13.41 -21.92 18.50
CA SER A 24 13.06 -23.31 18.79
C SER A 24 14.26 -24.24 18.76
N GLU A 25 14.14 -25.40 19.40
CA GLU A 25 15.16 -26.45 19.39
C GLU A 25 15.51 -26.94 17.98
N VAL A 26 14.59 -26.79 17.02
CA VAL A 26 14.80 -27.19 15.63
C VAL A 26 15.48 -26.14 14.78
N ALA A 27 15.77 -24.94 15.31
CA ALA A 27 16.33 -23.84 14.54
C ALA A 27 17.68 -24.20 13.89
N GLU A 28 18.51 -24.99 14.57
CA GLU A 28 19.82 -25.45 14.09
C GLU A 28 19.72 -26.67 13.15
N HIS A 29 18.52 -27.25 12.96
CA HIS A 29 18.35 -28.34 12.00
C HIS A 29 18.40 -27.83 10.56
N ILE A 30 18.85 -28.70 9.67
CA ILE A 30 18.90 -28.43 8.25
C ILE A 30 17.53 -28.66 7.62
N PHE A 31 17.00 -27.61 7.01
CA PHE A 31 15.90 -27.68 6.06
C PHE A 31 16.44 -27.97 4.66
N THR A 32 15.92 -29.02 4.04
CA THR A 32 16.25 -29.39 2.65
C THR A 32 14.99 -29.39 1.81
N SER A 33 15.04 -28.77 0.64
CA SER A 33 13.94 -28.71 -0.33
C SER A 33 14.47 -28.73 -1.75
N THR A 34 13.61 -29.01 -2.73
CA THR A 34 13.94 -28.87 -4.15
C THR A 34 13.02 -27.82 -4.74
N VAL A 35 13.60 -26.79 -5.35
CA VAL A 35 12.87 -25.66 -5.92
C VAL A 35 12.94 -25.77 -7.44
N GLU A 36 11.80 -25.69 -8.10
CA GLU A 36 11.73 -25.58 -9.55
C GLU A 36 11.99 -24.11 -9.95
N LEU A 37 12.97 -23.91 -10.82
CA LEU A 37 13.31 -22.61 -11.38
C LEU A 37 12.42 -22.29 -12.59
N GLU A 38 12.36 -21.02 -13.00
CA GLU A 38 11.54 -20.57 -14.15
C GLU A 38 11.89 -21.28 -15.46
N ASN A 39 13.12 -21.80 -15.59
CA ASN A 39 13.57 -22.57 -16.75
C ASN A 39 13.21 -24.07 -16.66
N GLY A 40 12.49 -24.50 -15.63
CA GLY A 40 12.10 -25.90 -15.38
C GLY A 40 13.19 -26.77 -14.74
N GLU A 41 14.36 -26.20 -14.41
CA GLU A 41 15.41 -26.94 -13.70
C GLU A 41 15.09 -27.07 -12.21
N MET A 42 15.40 -28.24 -11.64
CA MET A 42 15.23 -28.51 -10.22
C MET A 42 16.51 -28.17 -9.45
N PHE A 43 16.45 -27.19 -8.55
CA PHE A 43 17.57 -26.76 -7.73
C PHE A 43 17.44 -27.29 -6.29
N PRO A 44 18.39 -28.09 -5.79
CA PRO A 44 18.40 -28.51 -4.40
C PRO A 44 18.81 -27.34 -3.49
N PHE A 45 18.00 -27.07 -2.49
CA PHE A 45 18.21 -26.06 -1.47
C PHE A 45 18.41 -26.74 -0.12
N SER A 46 19.45 -26.33 0.61
CA SER A 46 19.73 -26.84 1.96
C SER A 46 20.32 -25.74 2.83
N ARG A 47 19.66 -25.40 3.94
CA ARG A 47 20.10 -24.39 4.91
C ARG A 47 19.56 -24.71 6.30
N GLU A 48 20.13 -24.09 7.33
CA GLU A 48 19.54 -24.14 8.67
C GLU A 48 18.14 -23.52 8.69
N ILE A 49 17.25 -24.08 9.51
CA ILE A 49 15.88 -23.58 9.69
C ILE A 49 15.91 -22.13 10.20
N SER A 50 16.87 -21.79 11.06
CA SER A 50 17.13 -20.44 11.58
C SER A 50 17.31 -19.42 10.45
N ASP A 51 18.16 -19.73 9.46
CA ASP A 51 18.44 -18.91 8.28
C ASP A 51 17.21 -18.76 7.39
N VAL A 52 16.49 -19.86 7.15
CA VAL A 52 15.27 -19.85 6.34
C VAL A 52 14.19 -19.00 7.00
N ALA A 53 13.98 -19.20 8.30
CA ALA A 53 13.03 -18.42 9.09
C ALA A 53 13.42 -16.94 9.15
N PHE A 54 14.72 -16.62 9.21
CA PHE A 54 15.22 -15.24 9.17
C PHE A 54 14.91 -14.56 7.85
N ALA A 55 15.23 -15.21 6.73
CA ALA A 55 14.93 -14.69 5.40
C ALA A 55 13.42 -14.48 5.22
N ALA A 56 12.61 -15.47 5.62
CA ALA A 56 11.15 -15.38 5.56
C ALA A 56 10.60 -14.24 6.44
N CYS A 57 11.13 -14.06 7.66
CA CYS A 57 10.79 -12.94 8.53
C CYS A 57 11.03 -11.59 7.84
N GLY A 58 12.17 -11.43 7.16
CA GLY A 58 12.50 -10.23 6.40
C GLY A 58 11.49 -9.96 5.29
N THR A 59 11.20 -10.96 4.46
CA THR A 59 10.25 -10.84 3.34
C THR A 59 8.83 -10.53 3.81
N VAL A 60 8.29 -11.30 4.76
CA VAL A 60 6.93 -11.08 5.28
C VAL A 60 6.84 -9.74 6.00
N GLY A 61 7.89 -9.33 6.71
CA GLY A 61 7.97 -8.04 7.39
C GLY A 61 7.89 -6.86 6.41
N ALA A 62 8.65 -6.93 5.31
CA ALA A 62 8.62 -5.92 4.26
C ALA A 62 7.24 -5.84 3.58
N LEU A 63 6.63 -6.99 3.28
CA LEU A 63 5.28 -7.05 2.69
C LEU A 63 4.23 -6.48 3.63
N LEU A 64 4.30 -6.78 4.93
CA LEU A 64 3.39 -6.23 5.92
C LEU A 64 3.49 -4.70 5.99
N ALA A 65 4.70 -4.15 6.02
CA ALA A 65 4.92 -2.71 6.01
C ALA A 65 4.33 -2.05 4.76
N ALA A 66 4.56 -2.63 3.57
CA ALA A 66 4.01 -2.13 2.32
C ALA A 66 2.47 -2.18 2.29
N LEU A 67 1.87 -3.24 2.83
CA LEU A 67 0.40 -3.36 2.94
C LEU A 67 -0.20 -2.34 3.89
N GLU A 68 0.44 -2.09 5.04
CA GLU A 68 -0.01 -1.07 5.99
C GLU A 68 0.11 0.34 5.40
N GLU A 69 1.19 0.65 4.68
CA GLU A 69 1.38 1.91 3.96
C GLU A 69 0.33 2.10 2.86
N ALA A 70 0.09 1.07 2.03
CA ALA A 70 -0.93 1.12 0.98
C ALA A 70 -2.33 1.35 1.57
N LYS A 71 -2.66 0.67 2.67
CA LYS A 71 -3.92 0.90 3.39
C LYS A 71 -4.02 2.33 3.91
N GLN A 72 -2.94 2.88 4.45
CA GLN A 72 -2.93 4.26 4.96
C GLN A 72 -3.15 5.26 3.82
N ARG A 73 -2.52 5.08 2.66
CA ARG A 73 -2.76 5.90 1.46
C ARG A 73 -4.22 5.87 1.03
N LEU A 74 -4.84 4.68 0.98
CA LEU A 74 -6.26 4.54 0.62
C LEU A 74 -7.24 5.16 1.64
N GLN A 75 -6.80 5.41 2.86
CA GLN A 75 -7.61 6.03 3.91
C GLN A 75 -7.38 7.54 4.04
N GLN A 76 -6.41 8.12 3.32
CA GLN A 76 -6.20 9.56 3.36
C GLN A 76 -7.36 10.28 2.67
N PRO A 77 -8.01 11.25 3.34
CA PRO A 77 -9.05 12.05 2.71
C PRO A 77 -8.43 12.91 1.62
N ILE A 78 -9.12 13.00 0.48
CA ILE A 78 -8.74 13.93 -0.59
C ILE A 78 -9.00 15.34 -0.08
N LYS A 79 -7.96 16.17 -0.05
CA LYS A 79 -8.12 17.60 0.18
C LYS A 79 -8.55 18.25 -1.12
N LEU A 80 -9.76 18.81 -1.12
CA LEU A 80 -10.26 19.63 -2.22
C LEU A 80 -9.75 21.07 -2.09
N PRO A 81 -9.59 21.79 -3.21
CA PRO A 81 -9.14 23.19 -3.22
C PRO A 81 -10.22 24.17 -2.71
N GLN A 82 -9.98 25.47 -2.89
CA GLN A 82 -10.91 26.52 -2.48
C GLN A 82 -12.26 26.37 -3.20
N ARG A 83 -13.36 26.61 -2.47
CA ARG A 83 -14.71 26.69 -3.04
C ARG A 83 -15.00 28.10 -3.54
N TYR A 84 -15.83 28.20 -4.56
CA TYR A 84 -16.20 29.44 -5.23
C TYR A 84 -17.73 29.53 -5.41
N ARG A 85 -18.28 30.75 -5.52
CA ARG A 85 -19.69 30.94 -5.88
C ARG A 85 -19.92 30.65 -7.36
N CYS A 86 -20.99 29.91 -7.66
CA CYS A 86 -21.47 29.70 -9.02
C CYS A 86 -22.14 30.95 -9.62
N GLU A 87 -22.76 31.79 -8.78
CA GLU A 87 -23.65 32.85 -9.25
C GLU A 87 -22.93 34.17 -9.55
N GLY A 88 -22.85 34.48 -10.84
CA GLY A 88 -22.58 35.78 -11.43
C GLY A 88 -22.50 35.65 -12.94
N TYR A 89 -22.78 36.72 -13.70
CA TYR A 89 -22.55 36.73 -15.15
C TYR A 89 -21.05 36.74 -15.43
N HIS A 90 -20.42 35.59 -15.26
CA HIS A 90 -19.00 35.40 -15.53
C HIS A 90 -18.90 34.76 -16.91
N ILE A 91 -18.38 35.52 -17.86
CA ILE A 91 -18.30 35.16 -19.28
C ILE A 91 -17.17 34.12 -19.48
N ASP A 92 -16.42 33.86 -18.41
CA ASP A 92 -15.15 33.17 -18.34
C ASP A 92 -14.83 32.79 -16.88
N GLU A 93 -14.05 31.71 -16.69
CA GLU A 93 -13.61 31.15 -15.39
C GLU A 93 -12.76 32.14 -14.55
N ALA A 94 -12.37 33.28 -15.12
CA ALA A 94 -11.51 34.31 -14.51
C ALA A 94 -12.17 35.14 -13.39
N TYR A 95 -13.46 34.95 -13.11
CA TYR A 95 -14.22 35.75 -12.13
C TYR A 95 -14.90 34.89 -11.05
N LEU A 96 -14.29 33.77 -10.67
CA LEU A 96 -14.74 33.00 -9.51
C LEU A 96 -14.43 33.76 -8.21
N GLU A 97 -15.46 34.05 -7.42
CA GLU A 97 -15.32 34.65 -6.09
C GLU A 97 -15.17 33.57 -5.02
N ALA A 98 -14.06 33.61 -4.26
CA ALA A 98 -13.78 32.64 -3.21
C ALA A 98 -14.86 32.70 -2.11
N ASP A 99 -15.48 31.57 -1.84
CA ASP A 99 -16.48 31.40 -0.79
C ASP A 99 -16.38 29.99 -0.20
N ASN A 100 -16.14 29.90 1.11
CA ASN A 100 -16.02 28.62 1.80
C ASN A 100 -17.31 27.78 1.72
N ASP A 101 -18.45 28.43 1.58
CA ASP A 101 -19.75 27.78 1.40
C ASP A 101 -20.18 27.72 -0.07
N GLY A 102 -19.35 28.20 -1.01
CA GLY A 102 -19.65 28.33 -2.44
C GLY A 102 -19.88 27.02 -3.18
N ASP A 103 -20.71 27.01 -4.21
CA ASP A 103 -21.25 25.78 -4.81
C ASP A 103 -20.36 25.09 -5.86
N CYS A 104 -19.23 25.67 -6.27
CA CYS A 104 -18.31 25.07 -7.25
C CYS A 104 -16.85 25.04 -6.80
N PHE A 105 -16.05 24.25 -7.53
CA PHE A 105 -14.59 24.26 -7.49
C PHE A 105 -14.07 24.64 -8.87
N ASP A 106 -12.91 25.29 -8.91
CA ASP A 106 -12.15 25.42 -10.15
C ASP A 106 -11.66 24.04 -10.61
N ARG A 107 -11.91 23.70 -11.88
CA ARG A 107 -11.60 22.37 -12.42
C ARG A 107 -10.10 22.09 -12.40
N ASP A 108 -9.29 23.05 -12.83
CA ASP A 108 -7.85 22.86 -13.00
C ASP A 108 -7.17 22.78 -11.63
N GLU A 109 -7.65 23.54 -10.63
CA GLU A 109 -7.23 23.41 -9.23
C GLU A 109 -7.57 22.02 -8.65
N VAL A 110 -8.75 21.47 -8.97
CA VAL A 110 -9.13 20.11 -8.52
C VAL A 110 -8.22 19.06 -9.14
N ILE A 111 -7.95 19.16 -10.45
CA ILE A 111 -7.04 18.23 -11.14
C ILE A 111 -5.63 18.32 -10.55
N ALA A 112 -5.14 19.54 -10.28
CA ALA A 112 -3.84 19.75 -9.65
C ALA A 112 -3.79 19.12 -8.24
N ALA A 113 -4.80 19.36 -7.41
CA ALA A 113 -4.87 18.81 -6.05
C ALA A 113 -4.95 17.27 -6.02
N LEU A 114 -5.68 16.67 -6.97
CA LEU A 114 -5.74 15.21 -7.12
C LEU A 114 -4.39 14.65 -7.57
N THR A 115 -3.74 15.30 -8.53
CA THR A 115 -2.43 14.87 -9.05
C THR A 115 -1.33 14.98 -8.01
N GLU A 116 -1.30 16.04 -7.20
CA GLU A 116 -0.36 16.20 -6.07
C GLU A 116 -0.52 15.08 -5.03
N GLN A 117 -1.76 14.61 -4.83
CA GLN A 117 -2.07 13.47 -3.96
C GLN A 117 -1.85 12.10 -4.64
N GLY A 118 -1.32 12.08 -5.87
CA GLY A 118 -0.93 10.87 -6.59
C GLY A 118 -2.07 10.19 -7.36
N PHE A 119 -3.21 10.85 -7.53
CA PHE A 119 -4.31 10.33 -8.35
C PHE A 119 -4.11 10.69 -9.82
N LYS A 120 -4.40 9.73 -10.70
CA LYS A 120 -4.46 9.96 -12.14
C LYS A 120 -5.88 10.42 -12.52
N VAL A 121 -5.98 11.50 -13.29
CA VAL A 121 -7.25 12.01 -13.84
C VAL A 121 -7.25 11.78 -15.36
N GLU A 122 -8.34 11.25 -15.92
CA GLU A 122 -8.51 11.01 -17.35
C GLU A 122 -9.79 11.68 -17.87
N GLY A 123 -9.76 12.27 -19.08
CA GLY A 123 -10.94 12.82 -19.76
C GLY A 123 -11.02 14.34 -19.84
N GLU A 124 -9.96 15.00 -20.35
CA GLU A 124 -10.10 16.37 -20.91
C GLU A 124 -11.08 16.40 -22.09
#